data_AF-A0A7J4QGK5-F1
#
_entry.id   AF-A0A7J4QGK5-F1
#
_cell.length_a   1.000
_cell.length_b   1.000
_cell.length_c   1.000
_cell.angle_alpha   90.00
_cell.angle_beta   90.00
_cell.angle_gamma   90.00
#
_symmetry.space_group_name_H-M   'P 1'
#
loop_
_entity.id
_entity.type
_entity.pdbx_description
1 polymer ?
#
loop_
_entity_poly.entity_id
_entity_poly.type
_entity_poly.pdbx_seq_one_letter_code
_entity_poly.pdbx_strand_id
1 'polypeptide(L)'
;MKKKVIILYDLKDKTQVKKVQILRKLFGYRDTSNYSYQYEREGALAKVRCKRYKKAIIELDDSKDLAKVMEVLNQLKIKAEVAELR
;
A
#
# COMPACT_ATOMS: atom_id res chain seq x y z
N MET A 1 23.65 0.30 -6.92
CA MET A 1 22.67 -0.75 -7.30
C MET A 1 21.38 -0.47 -6.55
N LYS A 2 20.23 -0.40 -7.23
CA LYS A 2 18.94 -0.26 -6.56
C LYS A 2 18.57 -1.60 -5.93
N LYS A 3 18.56 -1.68 -4.61
CA LYS A 3 18.12 -2.87 -3.89
C LYS A 3 16.60 -2.91 -3.95
N LYS A 4 16.06 -3.98 -4.51
CA LYS A 4 14.63 -4.25 -4.47
C LYS A 4 14.25 -4.79 -3.11
N VAL A 5 13.17 -4.27 -2.55
CA VAL A 5 12.68 -4.68 -1.24
C VAL A 5 11.25 -5.14 -1.39
N ILE A 6 10.94 -6.29 -0.81
CA ILE A 6 9.58 -6.80 -0.71
C ILE A 6 9.06 -6.53 0.71
N ILE A 7 7.87 -5.94 0.79
CA ILE A 7 7.14 -5.78 2.04
C ILE A 7 5.91 -6.68 1.97
N LEU A 8 5.83 -7.61 2.92
CA LEU A 8 4.68 -8.47 3.15
C LEU A 8 3.86 -7.86 4.27
N TYR A 9 2.60 -7.53 4.03
CA TYR A 9 1.72 -6.98 5.06
C TYR A 9 0.52 -7.88 5.28
N ASP A 10 0.14 -8.12 6.54
CA ASP A 10 -0.98 -9.00 6.86
C ASP A 10 -2.22 -8.20 7.28
N LEU A 11 -3.34 -8.52 6.63
CA LEU A 11 -4.66 -7.98 6.95
C LEU A 11 -5.63 -9.06 7.42
N LYS A 12 -5.22 -10.33 7.60
CA LYS A 12 -6.10 -11.45 7.97
C LYS A 12 -6.97 -11.14 9.19
N ASP A 13 -6.39 -10.50 10.21
CA ASP A 13 -7.06 -10.11 11.46
C ASP A 13 -8.07 -8.94 11.31
N LYS A 14 -8.26 -8.40 10.10
CA LYS A 14 -9.16 -7.27 9.83
C LYS A 14 -10.45 -7.73 9.13
N THR A 15 -11.57 -7.08 9.46
CA THR A 15 -12.84 -7.26 8.76
C THR A 15 -12.73 -6.82 7.29
N GLN A 16 -13.61 -7.33 6.42
CA GLN A 16 -13.60 -6.98 5.00
C GLN A 16 -13.74 -5.46 4.77
N VAL A 17 -14.59 -4.80 5.54
CA VAL A 17 -14.73 -3.33 5.50
C VAL A 17 -13.41 -2.64 5.83
N LYS A 18 -12.72 -3.06 6.89
CA LYS A 18 -11.42 -2.50 7.28
C LYS A 18 -10.34 -2.79 6.23
N LYS A 19 -10.33 -3.98 5.62
CA LYS A 19 -9.42 -4.34 4.53
C LYS A 19 -9.58 -3.38 3.35
N VAL A 20 -10.82 -3.15 2.91
CA VAL A 20 -11.12 -2.22 1.82
C VAL A 20 -10.68 -0.80 2.18
N GLN A 21 -11.01 -0.31 3.38
CA GLN A 21 -10.59 1.02 3.83
C GLN A 21 -9.06 1.19 3.85
N ILE A 22 -8.34 0.20 4.35
CA ILE A 22 -6.86 0.19 4.36
C ILE A 22 -6.32 0.23 2.94
N LEU A 23 -6.83 -0.62 2.04
CA LEU A 23 -6.37 -0.66 0.64
C LEU A 23 -6.64 0.66 -0.09
N ARG A 24 -7.81 1.27 0.14
CA ARG A 24 -8.16 2.60 -0.39
C ARG A 24 -7.23 3.69 0.16
N LYS A 25 -6.86 3.63 1.44
CA LYS A 25 -5.90 4.59 2.03
C LYS A 25 -4.48 4.40 1.49
N LEU A 26 -4.06 3.16 1.27
CA LEU A 26 -2.71 2.86 0.77
C LEU A 26 -2.56 3.20 -0.71
N PHE A 27 -3.48 2.74 -1.56
CA PHE A 27 -3.34 2.80 -3.02
C PHE A 27 -4.25 3.82 -3.69
N GLY A 28 -5.15 4.44 -2.93
CA GLY A 28 -6.16 5.32 -3.48
C GLY A 28 -7.37 4.56 -4.00
N TYR A 29 -8.35 5.30 -4.49
CA TYR A 29 -9.52 4.75 -5.19
C TYR A 29 -10.16 5.81 -6.08
N ARG A 30 -10.87 5.32 -7.09
CA ARG A 30 -11.75 6.14 -7.92
C ARG A 30 -13.14 6.09 -7.32
N ASP A 31 -13.71 7.27 -7.11
CA ASP A 31 -15.10 7.43 -6.69
C ASP A 31 -15.89 8.01 -7.87
N THR A 32 -17.03 7.41 -8.19
CA THR A 32 -17.89 7.85 -9.29
C THR A 32 -19.15 8.47 -8.70
N SER A 33 -19.33 9.77 -8.94
CA SER A 33 -20.56 10.48 -8.58
C SER A 33 -21.70 10.12 -9.54
N ASN A 34 -22.94 10.17 -9.03
CA ASN A 34 -24.18 9.96 -9.81
C ASN A 34 -24.32 10.90 -11.01
N TYR A 35 -23.60 12.03 -11.02
CA TYR A 35 -23.64 13.05 -12.06
C TYR A 35 -22.42 13.00 -13.00
N SER A 36 -21.86 11.81 -13.24
CA SER A 36 -20.75 11.55 -14.19
C SER A 36 -19.38 12.13 -13.84
N TYR A 37 -19.22 12.73 -12.65
CA TYR A 37 -17.91 13.18 -12.16
C TYR A 37 -17.14 12.04 -11.50
N GLN A 38 -15.89 11.84 -11.91
CA GLN A 38 -14.97 10.87 -11.30
C GLN A 38 -13.95 11.61 -10.44
N TYR A 39 -13.87 11.24 -9.16
CA TYR A 39 -12.86 11.74 -8.23
C TYR A 39 -11.78 10.67 -8.04
N GLU A 40 -10.54 10.99 -8.42
CA GLU A 40 -9.40 10.16 -8.07
C GLU A 40 -8.87 10.60 -6.70
N ARG A 41 -9.00 9.74 -5.69
CA ARG A 41 -8.38 9.97 -4.39
C ARG A 41 -7.04 9.26 -4.36
N GLU A 42 -5.96 10.02 -4.27
CA GLU A 42 -4.61 9.48 -4.12
C GLU A 42 -4.46 8.72 -2.79
N GLY A 43 -3.77 7.58 -2.85
CA GLY A 43 -3.36 6.83 -1.66
C GLY A 43 -2.04 7.33 -1.09
N ALA A 44 -1.75 6.96 0.15
CA ALA A 44 -0.50 7.27 0.83
C ALA A 44 0.74 6.77 0.06
N LEU A 45 0.61 5.71 -0.74
CA LEU A 45 1.68 5.15 -1.56
C LEU A 45 1.63 5.58 -3.03
N ALA A 46 0.74 6.51 -3.42
CA ALA A 46 0.63 6.95 -4.82
C ALA A 46 1.93 7.57 -5.37
N LYS A 47 2.70 8.23 -4.50
CA LYS A 47 4.00 8.85 -4.84
C LYS A 47 5.19 7.89 -4.75
N VAL A 48 4.98 6.67 -4.24
CA VAL A 48 6.03 5.66 -4.08
C VAL A 48 5.98 4.73 -5.28
N ARG A 49 7.12 4.54 -5.95
CA ARG A 49 7.24 3.57 -7.05
C ARG A 49 7.22 2.16 -6.46
N CYS A 50 6.02 1.59 -6.38
CA CYS A 50 5.79 0.28 -5.82
C CYS A 50 4.88 -0.56 -6.70
N LYS A 51 5.12 -1.88 -6.74
CA LYS A 51 4.23 -2.84 -7.38
C LYS A 51 3.42 -3.57 -6.32
N ARG A 52 2.11 -3.61 -6.52
CA ARG A 52 1.17 -4.34 -5.66
C ARG A 52 0.86 -5.70 -6.26
N TYR A 53 0.98 -6.76 -5.47
CA TYR A 53 0.49 -8.09 -5.85
C TYR A 53 -0.76 -8.48 -5.05
N LYS A 54 -1.56 -9.41 -5.60
CA LYS A 54 -2.86 -9.85 -5.06
C LYS A 54 -2.80 -10.42 -3.62
N LYS A 55 -1.63 -10.80 -3.11
CA LYS A 55 -1.42 -11.44 -1.80
C LYS A 55 -0.85 -10.52 -0.71
N ALA A 56 -1.18 -9.24 -0.74
CA ALA A 56 -0.69 -8.26 0.24
C ALA A 56 0.83 -8.12 0.24
N ILE A 57 1.39 -8.02 -0.96
CA ILE A 57 2.82 -7.83 -1.22
C ILE A 57 3.01 -6.48 -1.89
N ILE A 58 3.96 -5.70 -1.39
CA ILE A 58 4.44 -4.45 -1.98
C ILE A 58 5.91 -4.67 -2.37
N GLU A 59 6.22 -4.63 -3.66
CA GLU A 59 7.61 -4.60 -4.14
C GLU A 59 8.01 -3.13 -4.33
N LEU A 60 9.05 -2.70 -3.64
CA LEU A 60 9.69 -1.39 -3.79
C LEU A 60 10.90 -1.51 -4.71
N ASP A 61 10.98 -0.59 -5.68
CA ASP A 61 12.13 -0.48 -6.57
C ASP A 61 13.34 0.21 -5.91
N ASP A 62 13.13 0.95 -4.81
CA ASP A 62 14.16 1.67 -4.07
C ASP A 62 14.00 1.46 -2.55
N SER A 63 15.08 1.07 -1.88
CA SER A 63 15.12 0.91 -0.43
C SER A 63 14.95 2.24 0.33
N LYS A 64 15.14 3.40 -0.32
CA LYS A 64 14.90 4.71 0.30
C LYS A 64 13.45 4.95 0.68
N ASP A 65 12.52 4.35 -0.07
CA ASP A 65 11.08 4.50 0.19
C ASP A 65 10.57 3.55 1.28
N LEU A 66 11.39 2.56 1.69
CA LEU A 66 11.05 1.59 2.73
C LEU A 66 10.62 2.26 4.03
N ALA A 67 11.39 3.25 4.51
CA ALA A 67 11.11 3.93 5.77
C ALA A 67 9.73 4.60 5.75
N LYS A 68 9.39 5.28 4.64
CA LYS A 68 8.09 5.93 4.45
C LYS A 68 6.96 4.90 4.39
N VAL A 69 7.15 3.80 3.67
CA VAL A 69 6.11 2.75 3.57
C VAL A 69 5.86 2.09 4.92
N MET A 70 6.92 1.78 5.68
CA MET A 70 6.80 1.22 7.02
C MET A 70 6.11 2.19 7.99
N GLU A 71 6.39 3.49 7.90
CA GLU A 71 5.71 4.50 8.70
C GLU A 71 4.20 4.52 8.42
N VAL A 72 3.80 4.53 7.15
CA VAL A 72 2.38 4.48 6.73
C VAL A 72 1.71 3.19 7.23
N LEU A 73 2.38 2.05 7.12
CA LEU A 73 1.86 0.76 7.59
C LEU A 73 1.70 0.73 9.13
N ASN A 74 2.66 1.32 9.86
CA ASN A 74 2.62 1.46 11.32
C ASN A 74 1.47 2.37 11.76
N GLN A 75 1.28 3.52 11.11
CA GLN A 75 0.14 4.41 11.38
C GLN A 75 -1.21 3.70 11.19
N LEU A 76 -1.29 2.77 10.24
CA LEU A 76 -2.48 1.97 9.98
C LEU A 76 -2.62 0.73 10.89
N LYS A 77 -1.68 0.51 11.81
CA LYS A 77 -1.63 -0.66 12.72
C LYS A 77 -1.72 -1.99 11.97
N ILE A 78 -0.92 -2.09 10.91
CA ILE A 78 -0.78 -3.27 10.04
C ILE A 78 0.52 -3.96 10.40
N LYS A 79 0.48 -5.28 10.58
CA LYS A 79 1.70 -6.08 10.74
C LYS A 79 2.37 -6.20 9.38
N ALA A 80 3.64 -5.84 9.29
CA ALA A 80 4.42 -5.91 8.06
C ALA A 80 5.79 -6.52 8.33
N GLU A 81 6.24 -7.35 7.40
CA GLU A 81 7.55 -7.99 7.37
C GLU A 81 8.29 -7.52 6.11
N VAL A 82 9.60 -7.31 6.24
CA VAL A 82 10.45 -6.84 5.16
C VAL A 82 11.37 -7.98 4.72
N ALA A 83 11.38 -8.27 3.43
CA ALA A 83 12.28 -9.22 2.80
C ALA A 83 13.12 -8.50 1.73
N GLU A 84 14.45 -8.56 1.87
CA GLU A 84 15.35 -8.03 0.84
C GLU A 84 15.56 -9.09 -0.26
N LEU A 85 15.38 -8.69 -1.52
CA LEU A 85 15.82 -9.50 -2.65
C LEU A 85 17.33 -9.25 -2.85
N ARG A 86 18.14 -10.28 -2.61
CA ARG A 86 19.58 -10.28 -2.90
C ARG A 86 19.85 -10.48 -4.38
#